data_AF-A0A2K2AVP0-F1
#
_entry.id   AF-A0A2K2AVP0-F1
#
_cell.length_a   1.000
_cell.length_b   1.000
_cell.length_c   1.000
_cell.angle_alpha   90.00
_cell.angle_beta   90.00
_cell.angle_gamma   90.00
#
_symmetry.space_group_name_H-M   'P 1'
#
loop_
_entity.id
_entity.type
_entity.pdbx_description
1 polymer ?
#
loop_
_entity_poly.entity_id
_entity_poly.type
_entity_poly.pdbx_seq_one_letter_code
_entity_poly.pdbx_strand_id
1 'polypeptide(L)'
;MELGLVELLRAAWIAGTLPILIASLPCSWLGSFHGLVLGLARRGKIMKSSSHHKFTVPQRFFSHFYVVAVVWTTLLLIATWIYAHRMAPIVSEPFFYSDLGSYLAGRSNTFSFHRSQLINSENKFRVWLSVFLLLLMEVQVLRRLFETLYVFKYSPSARMHIFGYLTGLFFYTAMPLTLCCTCAPNVFKFGTSEVTEFIVKDRSSTQAIEFDWWDFVNPFSKLGWCQWIGAAIFLWGWIHQHRCHAILVSITVS
;
A
#
# COMPACT_ATOMS: atom_id res chain seq x y z
N MET A 1 -5.76 -12.23 16.21
CA MET A 1 -4.58 -11.64 15.55
C MET A 1 -4.96 -10.53 14.56
N GLU A 2 -6.08 -10.64 13.82
CA GLU A 2 -6.54 -9.61 12.87
C GLU A 2 -6.86 -8.26 13.55
N LEU A 3 -7.55 -8.30 14.69
CA LEU A 3 -7.87 -7.11 15.50
C LEU A 3 -6.60 -6.36 15.92
N GLY A 4 -5.54 -7.08 16.32
CA GLY A 4 -4.30 -6.48 16.80
C GLY A 4 -3.52 -5.72 15.73
N LEU A 5 -3.47 -6.20 14.48
CA LEU A 5 -2.72 -5.52 13.41
C LEU A 5 -3.40 -4.21 12.99
N VAL A 6 -4.73 -4.23 12.86
CA VAL A 6 -5.51 -3.04 12.50
C VAL A 6 -5.47 -2.00 13.63
N GLU A 7 -5.62 -2.43 14.88
CA GLU A 7 -5.51 -1.55 16.04
C GLU A 7 -4.12 -0.94 16.18
N LEU A 8 -3.06 -1.74 15.98
CA LEU A 8 -1.68 -1.26 16.02
C LEU A 8 -1.40 -0.23 14.92
N LEU A 9 -1.81 -0.51 13.68
CA LEU A 9 -1.68 0.45 12.57
C LEU A 9 -2.45 1.74 12.87
N ARG A 10 -3.68 1.63 13.37
CA ARG A 10 -4.49 2.79 13.73
C ARG A 10 -3.84 3.62 14.83
N ALA A 11 -3.35 2.99 15.88
CA ALA A 11 -2.61 3.65 16.95
C ALA A 11 -1.36 4.33 16.41
N ALA A 12 -0.61 3.68 15.52
CA ALA A 12 0.59 4.23 14.92
C ALA A 12 0.30 5.45 14.02
N TRP A 13 -0.78 5.40 13.22
CA TRP A 13 -1.22 6.56 12.42
C TRP A 13 -1.69 7.72 13.29
N ILE A 14 -2.43 7.45 14.37
CA ILE A 14 -2.85 8.49 15.33
C ILE A 14 -1.60 9.11 15.96
N ALA A 15 -0.67 8.30 16.44
CA ALA A 15 0.57 8.76 17.05
C ALA A 15 1.43 9.59 16.09
N GLY A 16 1.45 9.25 14.80
CA GLY A 16 2.20 10.00 13.79
C GLY A 16 1.51 11.29 13.31
N THR A 17 0.18 11.31 13.19
CA THR A 17 -0.58 12.44 12.63
C THR A 17 -0.98 13.47 13.68
N LEU A 18 -1.28 13.05 14.90
CA LEU A 18 -1.70 13.93 15.99
C LEU A 18 -0.66 15.03 16.30
N PRO A 19 0.66 14.75 16.40
CA PRO A 19 1.66 15.80 16.59
C PRO A 19 1.71 16.81 15.46
N ILE A 20 1.48 16.37 14.22
CA ILE A 20 1.47 17.25 13.04
C ILE A 20 0.23 18.14 13.06
N LEU A 21 -0.93 17.57 13.38
CA LEU A 21 -2.18 18.31 13.50
C LEU A 21 -2.08 19.36 14.60
N ILE A 22 -1.57 18.96 15.77
CA ILE A 22 -1.33 19.87 16.91
C ILE A 22 -0.38 21.00 16.49
N ALA A 23 0.68 20.71 15.73
CA ALA A 23 1.62 21.71 15.25
C ALA A 23 1.07 22.63 14.14
N SER A 24 -0.04 22.25 13.50
CA SER A 24 -0.71 23.07 12.48
C SER A 24 -1.69 24.09 13.08
N LEU A 25 -2.01 23.97 14.37
CA LEU A 25 -2.92 24.89 15.06
C LEU A 25 -2.19 26.19 15.40
N PRO A 26 -2.72 27.37 15.01
CA PRO A 26 -2.10 28.67 15.29
C PRO A 26 -2.33 29.11 16.74
N CYS A 27 -1.85 28.33 17.72
CA CYS A 27 -1.95 28.62 19.15
C CYS A 27 -0.60 29.10 19.69
N SER A 28 -0.57 30.29 20.31
CA SER A 28 0.65 30.90 20.86
C SER A 28 1.29 30.09 21.99
N TRP A 29 0.50 29.31 22.73
CA TRP A 29 0.97 28.46 23.83
C TRP A 29 1.76 27.24 23.35
N LEU A 30 1.61 26.86 22.08
CA LEU A 30 2.33 25.75 21.46
C LEU A 30 3.62 26.18 20.76
N GLY A 31 4.08 27.42 20.93
CA GLY A 31 5.30 27.92 20.27
C GLY A 31 6.54 27.04 20.50
N SER A 32 6.72 26.52 21.72
CA SER A 32 7.81 25.57 22.03
C SER A 32 7.67 24.23 21.28
N PHE A 33 6.44 23.70 21.23
CA PHE A 33 6.13 22.46 20.50
C PHE A 33 6.31 22.62 18.99
N HIS A 34 5.88 23.76 18.42
CA HIS A 34 6.15 24.10 17.02
C HIS A 34 7.65 24.16 16.74
N GLY A 35 8.43 24.75 17.65
CA GLY A 35 9.89 24.78 17.56
C GLY A 35 10.52 23.38 17.54
N LEU A 36 10.02 22.45 18.37
CA LEU A 36 10.47 21.07 18.39
C LEU A 36 10.09 20.29 17.13
N VAL A 37 8.81 20.36 16.71
CA VAL A 37 8.34 19.68 15.49
C VAL A 37 9.06 20.22 14.26
N LEU A 38 9.25 21.54 14.18
CA LEU A 38 10.01 22.17 13.10
C LEU A 38 11.49 21.80 13.17
N GLY A 39 12.07 21.69 14.37
CA GLY A 39 13.44 21.21 14.58
C GLY A 39 13.65 19.79 14.06
N LEU A 40 12.67 18.90 14.29
CA LEU A 40 12.66 17.52 13.79
C LEU A 40 12.39 17.44 12.28
N ALA A 41 11.56 18.33 11.74
CA ALA A 41 11.18 18.39 10.33
C ALA A 41 12.15 19.18 9.44
N ARG A 42 13.14 19.88 10.02
CA ARG A 42 14.14 20.64 9.26
C ARG A 42 14.93 19.73 8.31
N ARG A 43 14.98 20.14 7.04
CA ARG A 43 15.68 19.43 5.96
C ARG A 43 16.40 20.42 5.05
N GLY A 44 17.57 20.01 4.52
CA GLY A 44 18.26 20.75 3.45
C GLY A 44 18.65 22.18 3.86
N LYS A 45 18.35 23.18 3.01
CA LYS A 45 18.75 24.59 3.16
C LYS A 45 18.22 25.29 4.41
N ILE A 46 17.26 24.70 5.13
CA ILE A 46 16.66 25.25 6.36
C ILE A 46 17.51 24.89 7.60
N MET A 47 18.43 23.93 7.47
CA MET A 47 19.31 23.51 8.55
C MET A 47 20.55 24.42 8.56
N LYS A 48 20.50 25.50 9.35
CA LYS A 48 21.68 26.34 9.62
C LYS A 48 22.76 25.47 10.28
N SER A 49 24.00 25.63 9.81
CA SER A 49 25.19 24.93 10.29
C SER A 49 25.49 25.29 11.75
N SER A 50 24.78 24.70 12.70
CA SER A 50 25.11 24.76 14.13
C SER A 50 25.43 23.37 14.64
N SER A 51 26.58 23.26 15.32
CA SER A 51 27.30 22.17 16.03
C SER A 51 26.71 20.75 16.22
N HIS A 52 25.42 20.49 16.01
CA HIS A 52 24.79 19.19 16.24
C HIS A 52 24.83 18.26 15.01
N HIS A 53 26.04 17.93 14.55
CA HIS A 53 26.24 16.98 13.43
C HIS A 53 25.89 15.52 13.76
N LYS A 54 25.61 15.18 15.03
CA LYS A 54 25.48 13.78 15.51
C LYS A 54 24.23 13.03 15.05
N PHE A 55 23.13 13.71 14.71
CA PHE A 55 21.84 13.07 14.38
C PHE A 55 21.33 13.39 12.98
N THR A 56 22.25 13.56 12.03
CA THR A 56 21.90 13.89 10.64
C THR A 56 22.44 12.85 9.66
N VAL A 57 21.61 12.52 8.68
CA VAL A 57 21.87 11.53 7.64
C VAL A 57 21.98 12.25 6.29
N PRO A 58 22.86 11.82 5.38
CA PRO A 58 22.90 12.35 4.01
C PRO A 58 21.54 12.23 3.32
N GLN A 59 21.10 13.29 2.65
CA GLN A 59 19.81 13.31 1.95
C GLN A 59 19.73 12.30 0.79
N ARG A 60 20.86 11.77 0.30
CA ARG A 60 20.93 10.66 -0.65
C ARG A 60 20.36 9.33 -0.11
N PHE A 61 20.25 9.16 1.21
CA PHE A 61 19.58 8.00 1.81
C PHE A 61 18.06 7.99 1.58
N PHE A 62 17.52 9.02 0.91
CA PHE A 62 16.15 8.96 0.40
C PHE A 62 15.92 7.76 -0.50
N SER A 63 16.92 7.37 -1.29
CA SER A 63 16.84 6.19 -2.15
C SER A 63 16.55 4.91 -1.35
N HIS A 64 17.18 4.73 -0.18
CA HIS A 64 17.03 3.50 0.61
C HIS A 64 15.59 3.23 1.02
N PHE A 65 14.87 4.24 1.51
CA PHE A 65 13.49 3.99 1.92
C PHE A 65 12.59 3.72 0.72
N TYR A 66 12.87 4.27 -0.47
CA TYR A 66 12.13 3.94 -1.69
C TYR A 66 12.43 2.52 -2.17
N VAL A 67 13.68 2.07 -2.09
CA VAL A 67 14.04 0.68 -2.38
C VAL A 67 13.32 -0.27 -1.43
N VAL A 68 13.36 0.01 -0.12
CA VAL A 68 12.62 -0.78 0.88
C VAL A 68 11.13 -0.76 0.57
N ALA A 69 10.57 0.40 0.20
CA ALA A 69 9.18 0.53 -0.16
C ALA A 69 8.81 -0.37 -1.34
N VAL A 70 9.56 -0.32 -2.46
CA VAL A 70 9.34 -1.17 -3.65
C VAL A 70 9.41 -2.64 -3.29
N VAL A 71 10.46 -3.07 -2.58
CA VAL A 71 10.61 -4.48 -2.18
C VAL A 71 9.44 -4.91 -1.28
N TRP A 72 9.01 -4.05 -0.36
CA TRP A 72 7.91 -4.36 0.54
C TRP A 72 6.55 -4.39 -0.16
N THR A 73 6.26 -3.42 -1.03
CA THR A 73 5.01 -3.35 -1.79
C THR A 73 4.89 -4.49 -2.79
N THR A 74 5.97 -4.85 -3.50
CA THR A 74 6.00 -6.00 -4.41
C THR A 74 5.73 -7.31 -3.69
N LEU A 75 6.35 -7.55 -2.52
CA LEU A 75 6.11 -8.75 -1.71
C LEU A 75 4.65 -8.84 -1.27
N LEU A 76 4.07 -7.74 -0.74
CA LEU A 76 2.66 -7.70 -0.34
C LEU A 76 1.72 -7.87 -1.53
N LEU A 77 2.04 -7.27 -2.68
CA LEU A 77 1.26 -7.38 -3.91
C LEU A 77 1.22 -8.82 -4.39
N ILE A 78 2.36 -9.48 -4.54
CA ILE A 78 2.45 -10.88 -4.98
C ILE A 78 1.69 -11.80 -4.01
N ALA A 79 1.91 -11.65 -2.70
CA ALA A 79 1.25 -12.50 -1.70
C ALA A 79 -0.28 -12.32 -1.74
N THR A 80 -0.76 -11.08 -1.82
CA THR A 80 -2.20 -10.78 -1.89
C THR A 80 -2.80 -11.22 -3.22
N TRP A 81 -2.04 -11.12 -4.32
CA TRP A 81 -2.43 -11.55 -5.66
C TRP A 81 -2.65 -13.07 -5.72
N ILE A 82 -1.68 -13.84 -5.23
CA ILE A 82 -1.78 -15.31 -5.15
C ILE A 82 -3.00 -15.71 -4.32
N TYR A 83 -3.19 -15.07 -3.17
CA TYR A 83 -4.36 -15.29 -2.31
C TYR A 83 -5.69 -14.95 -3.02
N ALA A 84 -5.73 -13.85 -3.77
CA ALA A 84 -6.91 -13.44 -4.54
C ALA A 84 -7.33 -14.47 -5.59
N HIS A 85 -6.36 -15.01 -6.34
CA HIS A 85 -6.61 -16.04 -7.35
C HIS A 85 -7.03 -17.37 -6.72
N ARG A 86 -6.43 -17.77 -5.58
CA ARG A 86 -6.83 -18.99 -4.87
C ARG A 86 -8.21 -18.89 -4.23
N MET A 87 -8.65 -17.69 -3.86
CA MET A 87 -10.01 -17.43 -3.37
C MET A 87 -11.07 -17.40 -4.49
N ALA A 88 -10.69 -17.29 -5.75
CA ALA A 88 -11.62 -17.46 -6.85
C ALA A 88 -11.96 -18.96 -6.95
N PRO A 89 -13.22 -19.38 -6.67
CA PRO A 89 -13.60 -20.75 -6.92
C PRO A 89 -13.47 -20.95 -8.44
N ILE A 90 -12.63 -21.89 -8.84
CA ILE A 90 -12.61 -22.47 -10.19
C ILE A 90 -13.89 -23.33 -10.29
N VAL A 91 -15.05 -22.69 -10.21
CA VAL A 91 -16.34 -23.24 -10.60
C VAL A 91 -17.17 -22.02 -11.00
N SER A 92 -17.11 -21.69 -12.28
CA SER A 92 -18.14 -20.91 -12.95
C SER A 92 -19.44 -21.72 -12.89
N GLU A 93 -20.18 -21.66 -11.78
CA GLU A 93 -21.57 -22.13 -11.81
C GLU A 93 -22.47 -21.01 -12.35
N PRO A 94 -23.26 -21.27 -13.41
CA PRO A 94 -24.01 -20.23 -14.09
C PRO A 94 -25.14 -19.72 -13.20
N PHE A 95 -25.16 -18.40 -13.03
CA PHE A 95 -26.11 -17.57 -12.27
C PHE A 95 -27.60 -17.70 -12.65
N PHE A 96 -28.02 -18.67 -13.46
CA PHE A 96 -29.35 -18.68 -14.10
C PHE A 96 -30.22 -19.92 -13.88
N TYR A 97 -29.76 -20.97 -13.19
CA TYR A 97 -30.58 -22.20 -13.00
C TYR A 97 -31.10 -22.43 -11.57
N SER A 98 -30.58 -21.73 -10.56
CA SER A 98 -30.94 -21.97 -9.16
C SER A 98 -32.26 -21.32 -8.73
N ASP A 99 -32.75 -20.32 -9.47
CA ASP A 99 -34.01 -19.63 -9.12
C ASP A 99 -35.21 -20.57 -9.26
N LEU A 100 -35.27 -21.37 -10.35
CA LEU A 100 -36.43 -22.21 -10.63
C LEU A 100 -36.57 -23.41 -9.66
N GLY A 101 -35.44 -23.99 -9.21
CA GLY A 101 -35.45 -25.13 -8.29
C GLY A 101 -35.82 -24.77 -6.85
N SER A 102 -35.55 -23.53 -6.43
CA SER A 102 -35.79 -23.06 -5.06
C SER A 102 -37.26 -22.73 -4.75
N TYR A 103 -38.07 -22.42 -5.79
CA TYR A 103 -39.51 -22.20 -5.64
C TYR A 103 -40.30 -23.50 -5.43
N LEU A 104 -39.77 -24.64 -5.91
CA LEU A 104 -40.43 -25.95 -5.78
C LEU A 104 -39.97 -26.73 -4.53
N ALA A 105 -38.79 -26.45 -3.98
CA ALA A 105 -38.23 -27.17 -2.85
C ALA A 105 -38.19 -26.31 -1.57
N GLY A 106 -39.29 -26.31 -0.81
CA GLY A 106 -39.31 -26.13 0.66
C GLY A 106 -38.42 -25.01 1.27
N ARG A 107 -39.04 -23.86 1.53
CA ARG A 107 -38.46 -22.61 2.04
C ARG A 107 -37.92 -22.66 3.49
N SER A 108 -36.73 -23.23 3.71
CA SER A 108 -36.01 -23.04 4.99
C SER A 108 -34.48 -22.93 4.92
N ASN A 109 -33.81 -23.34 3.83
CA ASN A 109 -32.34 -23.27 3.70
C ASN A 109 -31.80 -22.16 2.77
N THR A 110 -32.66 -21.35 2.14
CA THR A 110 -32.27 -20.35 1.14
C THR A 110 -31.64 -19.08 1.73
N PHE A 111 -31.96 -18.74 2.99
CA PHE A 111 -31.43 -17.54 3.65
C PHE A 111 -29.97 -17.70 4.10
N SER A 112 -29.56 -18.89 4.55
CA SER A 112 -28.18 -19.15 4.98
C SER A 112 -27.20 -19.21 3.80
N PHE A 113 -27.64 -19.79 2.67
CA PHE A 113 -26.86 -19.89 1.43
C PHE A 113 -26.70 -18.52 0.75
N HIS A 114 -27.76 -17.73 0.65
CA HIS A 114 -27.68 -16.38 0.10
C HIS A 114 -26.79 -15.46 0.96
N ARG A 115 -26.90 -15.57 2.29
CA ARG A 115 -26.05 -14.82 3.23
C ARG A 115 -24.57 -15.22 3.15
N SER A 116 -24.25 -16.51 3.03
CA SER A 116 -22.86 -16.96 2.89
C SER A 116 -22.25 -16.59 1.54
N GLN A 117 -23.05 -16.59 0.45
CA GLN A 117 -22.64 -16.15 -0.88
C GLN A 117 -22.37 -14.64 -0.94
N LEU A 118 -23.18 -13.82 -0.25
CA LEU A 118 -22.95 -12.37 -0.13
C LEU A 118 -21.65 -12.07 0.66
N ILE A 119 -21.44 -12.74 1.79
CA ILE A 119 -20.22 -12.56 2.60
C ILE A 119 -18.97 -12.98 1.80
N ASN A 120 -19.07 -14.02 0.97
CA ASN A 120 -17.98 -14.48 0.12
C ASN A 120 -17.69 -13.50 -1.03
N SER A 121 -18.72 -12.93 -1.67
CA SER A 121 -18.52 -11.94 -2.74
C SER A 121 -17.95 -10.62 -2.23
N GLU A 122 -18.39 -10.14 -1.06
CA GLU A 122 -17.85 -8.95 -0.39
C GLU A 122 -16.38 -9.14 -0.01
N ASN A 123 -16.02 -10.31 0.53
CA ASN A 123 -14.63 -10.61 0.87
C ASN A 123 -13.73 -10.68 -0.37
N LYS A 124 -14.18 -11.32 -1.46
CA LYS A 124 -13.47 -11.34 -2.74
C LYS A 124 -13.26 -9.93 -3.27
N PHE A 125 -14.29 -9.09 -3.23
CA PHE A 125 -14.20 -7.70 -3.66
C PHE A 125 -13.15 -6.93 -2.86
N ARG A 126 -13.12 -7.09 -1.53
CA ARG A 126 -12.13 -6.43 -0.65
C ARG A 126 -10.69 -6.87 -0.92
N VAL A 127 -10.49 -8.15 -1.22
CA VAL A 127 -9.17 -8.68 -1.60
C VAL A 127 -8.71 -8.07 -2.93
N TRP A 128 -9.55 -8.09 -3.97
CA TRP A 128 -9.24 -7.49 -5.27
C TRP A 128 -9.05 -5.97 -5.20
N LEU A 129 -9.82 -5.29 -4.35
CA LEU A 129 -9.60 -3.87 -4.06
C LEU A 129 -8.23 -3.63 -3.42
N SER A 130 -7.81 -4.48 -2.47
CA SER A 130 -6.49 -4.38 -1.85
C SER A 130 -5.37 -4.59 -2.87
N VAL A 131 -5.53 -5.56 -3.77
CA VAL A 131 -4.61 -5.80 -4.89
C VAL A 131 -4.53 -4.56 -5.80
N PHE A 132 -5.67 -3.99 -6.18
CA PHE A 132 -5.74 -2.79 -7.01
C PHE A 132 -5.00 -1.60 -6.35
N LEU A 133 -5.25 -1.36 -5.07
CA LEU A 133 -4.60 -0.29 -4.32
C LEU A 133 -3.10 -0.51 -4.16
N LEU A 134 -2.67 -1.75 -3.91
CA LEU A 134 -1.25 -2.11 -3.84
C LEU A 134 -0.56 -1.92 -5.20
N LEU A 135 -1.24 -2.21 -6.32
CA LEU A 135 -0.73 -1.94 -7.65
C LEU A 135 -0.54 -0.44 -7.87
N LEU A 136 -1.54 0.40 -7.55
CA LEU A 136 -1.39 1.86 -7.64
C LEU A 136 -0.25 2.39 -6.74
N MET A 137 -0.09 1.82 -5.54
CA MET A 137 1.00 2.16 -4.63
C MET A 137 2.36 1.73 -5.18
N GLU A 138 2.47 0.54 -5.78
CA GLU A 138 3.68 0.04 -6.42
C GLU A 138 4.14 1.00 -7.53
N VAL A 139 3.24 1.34 -8.46
CA VAL A 139 3.62 2.22 -9.56
C VAL A 139 3.98 3.63 -9.03
N GLN A 140 3.31 4.13 -7.99
CA GLN A 140 3.65 5.39 -7.32
C GLN A 140 5.06 5.36 -6.73
N VAL A 141 5.39 4.32 -5.98
CA VAL A 141 6.69 4.19 -5.30
C VAL A 141 7.82 3.97 -6.31
N LEU A 142 7.60 3.15 -7.35
CA LEU A 142 8.55 2.94 -8.44
C LEU A 142 8.91 4.26 -9.13
N ARG A 143 7.92 5.10 -9.43
CA ARG A 143 8.19 6.44 -9.98
C ARG A 143 9.06 7.25 -9.03
N ARG A 144 8.79 7.24 -7.72
CA ARG A 144 9.60 8.01 -6.77
C ARG A 144 11.02 7.49 -6.64
N LEU A 145 11.21 6.19 -6.71
CA LEU A 145 12.54 5.58 -6.78
C LEU A 145 13.26 6.04 -8.05
N PHE A 146 12.60 5.98 -9.21
CA PHE A 146 13.15 6.44 -10.48
C PHE A 146 13.55 7.93 -10.43
N GLU A 147 12.65 8.79 -9.96
CA GLU A 147 12.93 10.23 -9.78
C GLU A 147 14.13 10.45 -8.85
N THR A 148 14.23 9.68 -7.77
CA THR A 148 15.32 9.76 -6.78
C THR A 148 16.67 9.33 -7.35
N LEU A 149 16.68 8.31 -8.21
CA LEU A 149 17.91 7.77 -8.79
C LEU A 149 18.40 8.59 -10.00
N TYR A 150 17.48 8.98 -10.88
CA TYR A 150 17.84 9.53 -12.20
C TYR A 150 17.59 11.03 -12.33
N VAL A 151 16.62 11.58 -11.60
CA VAL A 151 16.20 12.98 -11.76
C VAL A 151 16.78 13.87 -10.66
N PHE A 152 16.86 13.39 -9.42
CA PHE A 152 17.39 14.17 -8.30
C PHE A 152 18.93 14.13 -8.22
N LYS A 153 19.54 15.29 -8.46
CA LYS A 153 20.94 15.54 -8.10
C LYS A 153 21.01 16.06 -6.66
N TYR A 154 21.25 15.17 -5.71
CA TYR A 154 21.44 15.58 -4.31
C TYR A 154 22.81 16.23 -4.12
N SER A 155 22.85 17.46 -3.62
CA SER A 155 24.11 18.07 -3.19
C SER A 155 24.74 17.23 -2.06
N PRO A 156 26.07 16.97 -2.09
CA PRO A 156 26.76 16.15 -1.09
C PRO A 156 26.67 16.73 0.34
N SER A 157 26.43 18.04 0.45
CA SER A 157 26.24 18.75 1.73
C SER A 157 24.81 18.70 2.26
N ALA A 158 23.84 18.19 1.50
CA ALA A 158 22.44 18.16 1.91
C ALA A 158 22.19 17.04 2.94
N ARG A 159 21.61 17.41 4.08
CA ARG A 159 21.40 16.54 5.25
C ARG A 159 19.93 16.57 5.68
N MET A 160 19.48 15.48 6.28
CA MET A 160 18.16 15.31 6.92
C MET A 160 18.34 14.78 8.33
N HIS A 161 17.45 15.13 9.25
CA HIS A 161 17.44 14.56 10.59
C HIS A 161 17.12 13.05 10.59
N ILE A 162 17.75 12.27 11.48
CA ILE A 162 17.51 10.81 11.61
C ILE A 162 16.06 10.47 11.93
N PHE A 163 15.38 11.25 12.77
CA PHE A 163 13.95 11.06 13.03
C PHE A 163 13.11 11.21 11.77
N GLY A 164 13.43 12.18 10.91
CA GLY A 164 12.76 12.32 9.62
C GLY A 164 12.99 11.13 8.69
N TYR A 165 14.19 10.53 8.74
CA TYR A 165 14.48 9.27 8.03
C TYR A 165 13.64 8.10 8.57
N LEU A 166 13.58 7.93 9.90
CA LEU A 166 12.79 6.88 10.54
C LEU A 166 11.28 7.05 10.27
N THR A 167 10.77 8.28 10.33
CA THR A 167 9.39 8.59 9.98
C THR A 167 9.09 8.25 8.53
N GLY A 168 10.00 8.55 7.60
CA GLY A 168 9.89 8.14 6.20
C GLY A 168 9.83 6.62 6.05
N LEU A 169 10.76 5.90 6.67
CA LEU A 169 10.80 4.43 6.64
C LEU A 169 9.52 3.81 7.21
N PHE A 170 9.05 4.32 8.34
CA PHE A 170 7.77 3.91 8.94
C PHE A 170 6.60 4.15 7.98
N PHE A 171 6.51 5.33 7.38
CA PHE A 171 5.44 5.67 6.45
C PHE A 171 5.38 4.71 5.25
N TYR A 172 6.52 4.45 4.62
CA TYR A 172 6.58 3.60 3.42
C TYR A 172 6.40 2.11 3.71
N THR A 173 6.57 1.67 4.95
CA THR A 173 6.28 0.28 5.36
C THR A 173 4.84 0.12 5.85
N ALA A 174 4.33 1.08 6.64
CA ALA A 174 2.98 1.05 7.20
C ALA A 174 1.89 1.35 6.16
N MET A 175 2.16 2.20 5.16
CA MET A 175 1.17 2.57 4.16
C MET A 175 0.72 1.37 3.30
N PRO A 176 1.60 0.59 2.66
CA PRO A 176 1.20 -0.62 1.95
C PRO A 176 0.49 -1.64 2.85
N LEU A 177 0.97 -1.80 4.10
CA LEU A 177 0.34 -2.69 5.08
C LEU A 177 -1.10 -2.24 5.38
N THR A 178 -1.35 -0.93 5.41
CA THR A 178 -2.69 -0.36 5.64
C THR A 178 -3.63 -0.66 4.48
N LEU A 179 -3.14 -0.64 3.24
CA LEU A 179 -3.95 -0.93 2.05
C LEU A 179 -4.44 -2.38 2.01
N CYS A 180 -3.68 -3.31 2.58
CA CYS A 180 -4.04 -4.73 2.64
C CYS A 180 -4.34 -5.25 4.05
N CYS A 181 -4.45 -4.39 5.08
CA CYS A 181 -4.49 -4.82 6.49
C CYS A 181 -5.63 -5.78 6.82
N THR A 182 -6.73 -5.65 6.07
CA THR A 182 -7.92 -6.49 6.24
C THR A 182 -7.77 -7.90 5.67
N CYS A 183 -6.87 -8.08 4.70
CA CYS A 183 -6.59 -9.37 4.06
C CYS A 183 -5.26 -9.96 4.55
N ALA A 184 -4.32 -9.11 4.97
CA ALA A 184 -2.98 -9.45 5.40
C ALA A 184 -2.89 -10.65 6.36
N PRO A 185 -3.65 -10.75 7.47
CA PRO A 185 -3.54 -11.90 8.36
C PRO A 185 -3.92 -13.23 7.68
N ASN A 186 -4.89 -13.20 6.77
CA ASN A 186 -5.29 -14.38 6.00
C ASN A 186 -4.26 -14.73 4.93
N VAL A 187 -3.70 -13.72 4.26
CA VAL A 187 -2.58 -13.88 3.31
C VAL A 187 -1.35 -14.45 4.00
N PHE A 188 -0.98 -13.99 5.20
CA PHE A 188 0.17 -14.48 5.94
C PHE A 188 -0.03 -15.93 6.41
N LYS A 189 -1.21 -16.27 6.96
CA LYS A 189 -1.54 -17.66 7.32
C LYS A 189 -1.44 -18.58 6.11
N PHE A 190 -2.02 -18.16 4.98
CA PHE A 190 -1.97 -18.90 3.74
C PHE A 190 -0.54 -19.05 3.21
N GLY A 191 0.26 -17.98 3.24
CA GLY A 191 1.67 -18.03 2.87
C GLY A 191 2.47 -19.00 3.73
N THR A 192 2.23 -19.05 5.05
CA THR A 192 2.92 -20.00 5.92
C THR A 192 2.53 -21.46 5.65
N SER A 193 1.26 -21.74 5.32
CA SER A 193 0.84 -23.09 4.97
C SER A 193 1.38 -23.53 3.62
N GLU A 194 1.37 -22.65 2.61
CA GLU A 194 1.95 -22.93 1.30
C GLU A 194 3.46 -23.13 1.37
N VAL A 195 4.19 -22.31 2.13
CA VAL A 195 5.64 -22.49 2.33
C VAL A 195 5.92 -23.83 3.02
N THR A 196 5.11 -24.23 4.00
CA THR A 196 5.25 -25.53 4.66
C THR A 196 4.95 -26.68 3.69
N GLU A 197 3.89 -26.56 2.88
CA GLU A 197 3.56 -27.56 1.86
C GLU A 197 4.64 -27.63 0.77
N PHE A 198 5.16 -26.49 0.28
CA PHE A 198 6.25 -26.43 -0.68
C PHE A 198 7.54 -27.04 -0.12
N ILE A 199 7.90 -26.75 1.13
CA ILE A 199 9.05 -27.39 1.80
C ILE A 199 8.88 -28.91 1.85
N VAL A 200 7.65 -29.41 2.04
CA VAL A 200 7.34 -30.85 2.04
C VAL A 200 7.26 -31.43 0.62
N LYS A 201 6.90 -30.63 -0.38
CA LYS A 201 6.58 -31.02 -1.76
C LYS A 201 7.70 -30.71 -2.77
N ASP A 202 8.86 -30.23 -2.30
CA ASP A 202 10.05 -29.86 -3.09
C ASP A 202 10.75 -31.05 -3.79
N ARG A 203 9.99 -31.93 -4.47
CA ARG A 203 10.61 -32.99 -5.27
C ARG A 203 10.00 -33.31 -6.62
N SER A 204 8.82 -32.80 -7.00
CA SER A 204 8.24 -33.26 -8.27
C SER A 204 7.14 -32.40 -8.88
N SER A 205 7.34 -31.10 -9.13
CA SER A 205 6.59 -30.46 -10.22
C SER A 205 7.13 -29.08 -10.59
N THR A 206 7.76 -28.99 -11.76
CA THR A 206 7.92 -27.71 -12.48
C THR A 206 6.74 -27.62 -13.44
N GLN A 207 5.63 -27.00 -13.01
CA GLN A 207 4.53 -26.67 -13.91
C GLN A 207 4.80 -25.30 -14.52
N ALA A 208 4.81 -25.25 -15.84
CA ALA A 208 4.88 -24.01 -16.61
C ALA A 208 3.66 -23.14 -16.28
N ILE A 209 3.91 -21.97 -15.70
CA ILE A 209 2.88 -20.96 -15.45
C ILE A 209 2.57 -20.32 -16.80
N GLU A 210 1.49 -20.75 -17.44
CA GLU A 210 0.94 -20.06 -18.60
C GLU A 210 0.17 -18.83 -18.08
N PHE A 211 0.71 -17.65 -18.35
CA PHE A 211 0.18 -16.39 -17.83
C PHE A 211 -0.86 -15.83 -18.81
N ASP A 212 -2.15 -16.03 -18.53
CA ASP A 212 -3.22 -15.42 -19.32
C ASP A 212 -3.48 -13.98 -18.85
N TRP A 213 -3.28 -13.02 -19.75
CA TRP A 213 -3.55 -11.60 -19.50
C TRP A 213 -5.00 -11.34 -19.14
N TRP A 214 -5.94 -12.13 -19.65
CA TRP A 214 -7.36 -11.91 -19.39
C TRP A 214 -7.73 -12.21 -17.94
N ASP A 215 -7.18 -13.27 -17.36
CA ASP A 215 -7.36 -13.62 -15.95
C ASP A 215 -6.79 -12.57 -15.01
N PHE A 216 -5.78 -11.81 -15.46
CA PHE A 216 -5.21 -10.69 -14.71
C PHE A 216 -6.16 -9.49 -14.63
N VAL A 217 -6.85 -9.14 -15.73
CA VAL A 217 -7.68 -7.92 -15.80
C VAL A 217 -9.15 -8.14 -15.48
N ASN A 218 -9.68 -9.33 -15.73
CA ASN A 218 -11.08 -9.69 -15.51
C ASN A 218 -11.60 -9.30 -14.11
N PRO A 219 -10.85 -9.48 -13.01
CA PRO A 219 -11.31 -9.11 -11.68
C PRO A 219 -11.44 -7.60 -11.47
N PHE A 220 -10.65 -6.79 -12.18
CA PHE A 220 -10.72 -5.33 -12.07
C PHE A 220 -11.96 -4.73 -12.73
N SER A 221 -12.52 -5.42 -13.72
CA SER A 221 -13.78 -5.01 -14.36
C SER A 221 -14.97 -4.99 -13.38
N LYS A 222 -14.86 -5.73 -12.27
CA LYS A 222 -15.87 -5.81 -11.21
C LYS A 222 -15.72 -4.73 -10.13
N LEU A 223 -14.72 -3.84 -10.24
CA LEU A 223 -14.63 -2.69 -9.33
C LEU A 223 -15.75 -1.70 -9.60
N GLY A 224 -16.34 -1.18 -8.52
CA GLY A 224 -17.42 -0.20 -8.60
C GLY A 224 -16.97 1.13 -9.21
N TRP A 225 -17.96 1.94 -9.60
CA TRP A 225 -17.74 3.26 -10.20
C TRP A 225 -16.91 4.20 -9.31
N CYS A 226 -17.13 4.17 -7.99
CA CYS A 226 -16.37 4.99 -7.04
C CYS A 226 -14.86 4.71 -7.09
N GLN A 227 -14.48 3.45 -7.28
CA GLN A 227 -13.08 3.05 -7.37
C GLN A 227 -12.43 3.56 -8.65
N TRP A 228 -13.15 3.50 -9.78
CA TRP A 228 -12.68 4.06 -11.05
C TRP A 228 -12.56 5.59 -11.01
N ILE A 229 -13.49 6.28 -10.36
CA ILE A 229 -13.38 7.73 -10.11
C ILE A 229 -12.14 8.02 -9.25
N GLY A 230 -11.93 7.25 -8.18
CA GLY A 230 -10.73 7.37 -7.34
C GLY A 230 -9.43 7.14 -8.13
N ALA A 231 -9.41 6.13 -9.01
CA ALA A 231 -8.29 5.85 -9.89
C ALA A 231 -8.03 6.99 -10.88
N ALA A 232 -9.08 7.57 -11.46
CA ALA A 232 -8.96 8.72 -12.35
C ALA A 232 -8.38 9.95 -11.64
N ILE A 233 -8.86 10.24 -10.42
CA ILE A 233 -8.31 11.33 -9.58
C ILE A 233 -6.85 11.06 -9.23
N PHE A 234 -6.51 9.82 -8.89
CA PHE A 234 -5.14 9.42 -8.61
C PHE A 234 -4.23 9.59 -9.82
N LEU A 235 -4.65 9.15 -11.01
CA LEU A 235 -3.89 9.30 -12.26
C LEU A 235 -3.72 10.78 -12.64
N TRP A 236 -4.78 11.59 -12.46
CA TRP A 236 -4.69 13.03 -12.65
C TRP A 236 -3.65 13.66 -11.72
N GLY A 237 -3.72 13.37 -10.42
CA GLY A 237 -2.78 13.86 -9.42
C GLY A 237 -1.35 13.37 -9.68
N TRP A 238 -1.19 12.13 -10.13
CA TRP A 238 0.08 11.58 -10.58
C TRP A 238 0.68 12.41 -11.70
N ILE A 239 -0.05 12.57 -12.81
CA ILE A 239 0.43 13.27 -14.00
C ILE A 239 0.78 14.71 -13.65
N HIS A 240 -0.09 15.37 -12.90
CA HIS A 240 0.14 16.74 -12.44
C HIS A 240 1.41 16.84 -11.60
N GLN A 241 1.61 15.92 -10.65
CA GLN A 241 2.81 15.86 -9.83
C GLN A 241 4.09 15.64 -10.66
N HIS A 242 4.03 14.79 -11.68
CA HIS A 242 5.16 14.57 -12.58
C HIS A 242 5.54 15.84 -13.35
N ARG A 243 4.54 16.59 -13.84
CA ARG A 243 4.77 17.87 -14.55
C ARG A 243 5.40 18.92 -13.63
N CYS A 244 4.86 19.10 -12.43
CA CYS A 244 5.44 20.03 -11.45
C CYS A 244 6.88 19.65 -11.09
N HIS A 245 7.16 18.35 -10.99
CA HIS A 245 8.51 17.86 -10.73
C HIS A 245 9.47 18.16 -11.88
N ALA A 246 9.06 17.94 -13.12
CA ALA A 246 9.86 18.28 -14.30
C ALA A 246 10.21 19.78 -14.35
N ILE A 247 9.26 20.66 -14.02
CA ILE A 247 9.48 22.11 -13.94
C ILE A 247 10.48 22.46 -12.82
N LEU A 248 10.38 21.84 -11.65
CA LEU A 248 11.31 22.11 -10.55
C LEU A 248 12.76 21.73 -10.93
N VAL A 249 12.92 20.63 -11.64
CA VAL A 249 14.22 20.15 -12.11
C VAL A 249 14.82 21.09 -13.15
N SER A 250 14.02 21.59 -14.09
CA SER A 250 14.52 22.55 -15.10
C SER A 250 15.05 23.84 -14.46
N ILE A 251 14.43 24.31 -13.38
CA ILE A 251 14.87 25.52 -12.65
C ILE A 251 16.19 25.28 -11.88
N THR A 252 16.48 24.04 -11.49
CA THR A 252 17.67 23.71 -10.68
C THR A 252 18.92 23.41 -11.53
N VAL A 253 18.74 23.13 -12.82
CA VAL A 253 19.81 22.80 -13.77
C VAL A 253 20.27 24.02 -14.59
N SER A 254 19.56 25.15 -14.48
CA SER A 254 19.93 26.46 -15.08
C SER A 254 20.93 27.20 -14.20
#